data_AF-A0A958SFH6-F1
#
_entry.id   AF-A0A958SFH6-F1
#
_cell.length_a   1.000
_cell.length_b   1.000
_cell.length_c   1.000
_cell.angle_alpha   90.00
_cell.angle_beta   90.00
_cell.angle_gamma   90.00
#
_symmetry.space_group_name_H-M   'P 1'
#
loop_
_entity.id
_entity.type
_entity.pdbx_description
1 polymer ?
#
loop_
_entity_poly.entity_id
_entity_poly.type
_entity_poly.pdbx_seq_one_letter_code
_entity_poly.pdbx_strand_id
1 'polypeptide(L)'
;IEWQALVDRQDEKHEALKLDAEHPLYFLYTSGTTGKPKGIVHSTGGYMVGATQTAKWVFDLKEDDIYWCTADIGWVTGHSYVVYGILSNGATALMYEGAPNYPDWGRFWEIIDKHKVTILYTAPTAIRAFMRAGETIPRKYKLDSLRLLGTVGEPINPEAWIWYHKEIGHEKCPIVDTWWQTETGAIMISPLPGVTATKPGSATRPFPGIVADIVDENGKSCAPNEGGYLVIRHPWPSMVRTIHKNPDRFKEQYWARFPGLYFAGDGAHKDENGYFWIKGRVDDVINVSGHRLGTMEIESALVSHPAVAEAAVVGRPDELKGQAITAFVIPKESADLSDLASLTKELCQHVVSEIGALARPEEIKFTRTLPKTRSGKIMRRLLKDLAAGKQASGDTTTLENPDLVQLIQ
;
A
#
# COMPACT_ATOMS: atom_id res chain seq x y z
N ILE A 1 -19.01 30.27 7.66
CA ILE A 1 -20.36 30.19 7.06
C ILE A 1 -20.87 28.79 7.33
N GLU A 2 -22.07 28.62 7.86
CA GLU A 2 -22.66 27.30 8.10
C GLU A 2 -23.12 26.68 6.78
N TRP A 3 -22.78 25.40 6.55
CA TRP A 3 -23.10 24.69 5.31
C TRP A 3 -24.59 24.73 4.98
N GLN A 4 -25.44 24.42 5.96
CA GLN A 4 -26.89 24.34 5.78
C GLN A 4 -27.49 25.68 5.32
N ALA A 5 -27.02 26.78 5.92
CA ALA A 5 -27.48 28.12 5.57
C ALA A 5 -27.15 28.53 4.12
N LEU A 6 -26.11 27.93 3.51
CA LEU A 6 -25.77 28.14 2.11
C LEU A 6 -26.59 27.26 1.18
N VAL A 7 -26.69 25.96 1.48
CA VAL A 7 -27.30 24.95 0.60
C VAL A 7 -28.81 25.08 0.52
N ASP A 8 -29.50 25.35 1.63
CA ASP A 8 -30.97 25.46 1.68
C ASP A 8 -31.55 26.58 0.80
N ARG A 9 -30.69 27.50 0.34
CA ARG A 9 -31.09 28.63 -0.50
C ARG A 9 -30.77 28.42 -1.99
N GLN A 10 -30.13 27.31 -2.36
CA GLN A 10 -29.79 27.00 -3.75
C GLN A 10 -30.90 26.21 -4.44
N ASP A 11 -30.93 26.24 -5.77
CA ASP A 11 -31.80 25.38 -6.57
C ASP A 11 -31.35 23.92 -6.47
N GLU A 12 -32.30 22.98 -6.43
CA GLU A 12 -32.04 21.53 -6.47
C GLU A 12 -31.58 21.06 -7.86
N LYS A 13 -31.74 21.89 -8.89
CA LYS A 13 -31.37 21.62 -10.28
C LYS A 13 -30.21 22.51 -10.72
N HIS A 14 -29.17 21.87 -11.22
CA HIS A 14 -28.04 22.54 -11.84
C HIS A 14 -27.66 21.81 -13.13
N GLU A 15 -27.51 22.54 -14.25
CA GLU A 15 -27.05 21.95 -15.51
C GLU A 15 -25.54 21.70 -15.45
N ALA A 16 -25.11 20.46 -15.65
CA ALA A 16 -23.68 20.13 -15.63
C ALA A 16 -22.94 20.81 -16.78
N LEU A 17 -21.83 21.48 -16.47
CA LEU A 17 -20.99 22.12 -17.49
C LEU A 17 -20.31 21.07 -18.37
N LYS A 18 -20.29 21.33 -19.68
CA LYS A 18 -19.52 20.53 -20.63
C LYS A 18 -18.05 20.94 -20.52
N LEU A 19 -17.21 20.01 -20.10
CA LEU A 19 -15.78 20.22 -19.94
C LEU A 19 -14.99 19.41 -20.97
N ASP A 20 -13.83 19.93 -21.36
CA ASP A 20 -12.87 19.17 -22.18
C ASP A 20 -12.33 17.95 -21.41
N ALA A 21 -11.95 16.90 -22.12
CA ALA A 21 -11.40 15.69 -21.51
C ALA A 21 -10.12 15.98 -20.70
N GLU A 22 -9.32 16.97 -21.10
CA GLU A 22 -8.10 17.40 -20.42
C GLU A 22 -8.34 18.50 -19.38
N HIS A 23 -9.60 18.92 -19.14
CA HIS A 23 -9.92 19.83 -18.05
C HIS A 23 -9.47 19.23 -16.70
N PRO A 24 -8.75 19.98 -15.85
CA PRO A 24 -8.35 19.50 -14.53
C PRO A 24 -9.56 19.09 -13.70
N LEU A 25 -9.57 17.87 -13.19
CA LEU A 25 -10.65 17.35 -12.34
C LEU A 25 -10.40 17.70 -10.87
N TYR A 26 -9.19 17.39 -10.37
CA TYR A 26 -8.81 17.67 -8.99
C TYR A 26 -7.29 17.84 -8.84
N PHE A 27 -6.91 18.36 -7.68
CA PHE A 27 -5.55 18.42 -7.18
C PHE A 27 -5.47 17.56 -5.91
N LEU A 28 -4.52 16.63 -5.87
CA LEU A 28 -4.28 15.84 -4.66
C LEU A 28 -2.83 15.99 -4.21
N TYR A 29 -2.65 16.50 -3.00
CA TYR A 29 -1.33 16.76 -2.45
C TYR A 29 -0.73 15.49 -1.85
N THR A 30 0.44 15.09 -2.35
CA THR A 30 1.19 13.94 -1.84
C THR A 30 2.44 14.38 -1.09
N SER A 31 2.75 13.70 0.02
CA SER A 31 4.00 13.87 0.76
C SER A 31 5.15 13.20 0.00
N GLY A 32 6.08 13.98 -0.55
CA GLY A 32 7.30 13.45 -1.19
C GLY A 32 8.37 13.08 -0.18
N THR A 33 9.29 12.18 -0.55
CA THR A 33 10.45 11.76 0.27
C THR A 33 11.46 12.89 0.55
N THR A 34 11.42 13.99 -0.23
CA THR A 34 12.47 15.02 -0.26
C THR A 34 11.98 16.47 -0.11
N GLY A 35 10.70 16.76 0.21
CA GLY A 35 10.29 18.16 0.44
C GLY A 35 8.80 18.49 0.39
N LYS A 36 8.49 19.76 0.04
CA LYS A 36 7.13 20.34 -0.02
C LYS A 36 6.13 19.41 -0.75
N PRO A 37 4.88 19.30 -0.23
CA PRO A 37 3.83 18.50 -0.86
C PRO A 37 3.67 18.80 -2.35
N LYS A 38 3.44 17.75 -3.15
CA LYS A 38 3.25 17.84 -4.61
C LYS A 38 1.76 17.80 -4.92
N GLY A 39 1.21 18.85 -5.53
CA GLY A 39 -0.17 18.83 -5.99
C GLY A 39 -0.28 18.04 -7.30
N ILE A 40 -0.59 16.76 -7.22
CA ILE A 40 -0.80 15.89 -8.39
C ILE A 40 -2.07 16.35 -9.12
N VAL A 41 -1.97 16.53 -10.44
CA VAL A 41 -3.09 16.99 -11.28
C VAL A 41 -3.58 15.85 -12.16
N HIS A 42 -4.86 15.52 -12.03
CA HIS A 42 -5.57 14.60 -12.92
C HIS A 42 -6.53 15.37 -13.83
N SER A 43 -6.62 14.95 -15.09
CA SER A 43 -7.63 15.44 -16.03
C SER A 43 -8.97 14.73 -15.83
N THR A 44 -10.03 15.17 -16.51
CA THR A 44 -11.39 14.65 -16.31
C THR A 44 -11.64 13.36 -17.08
N GLY A 45 -11.49 13.38 -18.41
CA GLY A 45 -11.90 12.26 -19.27
C GLY A 45 -11.09 10.98 -19.02
N GLY A 46 -9.77 11.07 -19.15
CA GLY A 46 -8.88 9.92 -19.00
C GLY A 46 -8.91 9.31 -17.59
N TYR A 47 -8.97 10.16 -16.55
CA TYR A 47 -9.12 9.70 -15.16
C TYR A 47 -10.43 8.95 -14.95
N MET A 48 -11.57 9.51 -15.37
CA MET A 48 -12.87 8.87 -15.20
C MET A 48 -12.95 7.55 -15.97
N VAL A 49 -12.41 7.46 -17.18
CA VAL A 49 -12.34 6.19 -17.93
C VAL A 49 -11.53 5.15 -17.15
N GLY A 50 -10.35 5.50 -16.66
CA GLY A 50 -9.50 4.58 -15.88
C GLY A 50 -10.17 4.11 -14.58
N ALA A 51 -10.67 5.04 -13.77
CA ALA A 51 -11.30 4.73 -12.49
C ALA A 51 -12.57 3.88 -12.68
N THR A 52 -13.44 4.24 -13.62
CA THR A 52 -14.67 3.49 -13.94
C THR A 52 -14.34 2.08 -14.42
N GLN A 53 -13.41 1.95 -15.37
CA GLN A 53 -13.13 0.67 -16.00
C GLN A 53 -12.44 -0.31 -15.05
N THR A 54 -11.47 0.17 -14.28
CA THR A 54 -10.76 -0.66 -13.30
C THR A 54 -11.67 -1.05 -12.14
N ALA A 55 -12.51 -0.14 -11.64
CA ALA A 55 -13.49 -0.46 -10.61
C ALA A 55 -14.40 -1.60 -11.06
N LYS A 56 -14.98 -1.49 -12.27
CA LYS A 56 -15.88 -2.50 -12.83
C LYS A 56 -15.23 -3.87 -12.93
N TRP A 57 -14.02 -3.95 -13.48
CA TRP A 57 -13.40 -5.24 -13.83
C TRP A 57 -12.63 -5.86 -12.68
N VAL A 58 -11.91 -5.06 -11.89
CA VAL A 58 -11.12 -5.59 -10.77
C VAL A 58 -12.02 -6.04 -9.64
N PHE A 59 -13.06 -5.27 -9.31
CA PHE A 59 -14.03 -5.66 -8.28
C PHE A 59 -15.18 -6.50 -8.83
N ASP A 60 -15.18 -6.79 -10.13
CA ASP A 60 -16.23 -7.51 -10.83
C ASP A 60 -17.64 -6.97 -10.48
N LEU A 61 -17.80 -5.64 -10.48
CA LEU A 61 -19.00 -4.97 -9.97
C LEU A 61 -20.27 -5.45 -10.67
N LYS A 62 -21.27 -5.79 -9.86
CA LYS A 62 -22.64 -6.20 -10.20
C LYS A 62 -23.62 -5.11 -9.75
N GLU A 63 -24.82 -5.14 -10.31
CA GLU A 63 -25.85 -4.12 -10.05
C GLU A 63 -26.33 -4.12 -8.59
N ASP A 64 -26.30 -5.28 -7.93
CA ASP A 64 -26.74 -5.50 -6.56
C ASP A 64 -25.61 -5.44 -5.52
N ASP A 65 -24.39 -5.08 -5.94
CA ASP A 65 -23.27 -4.99 -5.02
C ASP A 65 -23.39 -3.83 -4.04
N ILE A 66 -23.05 -4.14 -2.80
CA ILE A 66 -22.79 -3.17 -1.74
C ILE A 66 -21.28 -3.16 -1.53
N TYR A 67 -20.63 -2.18 -2.16
CA TYR A 67 -19.20 -2.02 -2.15
C TYR A 67 -18.76 -1.17 -0.96
N TRP A 68 -17.79 -1.65 -0.19
CA TRP A 68 -17.18 -0.89 0.88
C TRP A 68 -15.66 -0.79 0.72
N CYS A 69 -15.18 0.43 0.43
CA CYS A 69 -13.78 0.79 0.61
C CYS A 69 -13.59 1.54 1.93
N THR A 70 -12.61 1.12 2.72
CA THR A 70 -12.33 1.66 4.05
C THR A 70 -11.38 2.86 4.02
N ALA A 71 -10.93 3.28 2.84
CA ALA A 71 -10.01 4.39 2.69
C ALA A 71 -10.71 5.74 2.88
N ASP A 72 -10.01 6.67 3.52
CA ASP A 72 -10.45 8.06 3.63
C ASP A 72 -10.40 8.79 2.27
N ILE A 73 -11.37 9.70 2.04
CA ILE A 73 -11.49 10.46 0.79
C ILE A 73 -10.33 11.44 0.55
N GLY A 74 -9.52 11.74 1.56
CA GLY A 74 -8.28 12.50 1.44
C GLY A 74 -7.15 11.76 0.73
N TRP A 75 -7.32 10.47 0.41
CA TRP A 75 -6.36 9.68 -0.38
C TRP A 75 -6.88 9.39 -1.78
N VAL A 76 -5.98 9.03 -2.70
CA VAL A 76 -6.35 8.67 -4.08
C VAL A 76 -7.30 7.47 -4.11
N THR A 77 -7.17 6.52 -3.18
CA THR A 77 -8.10 5.38 -3.05
C THR A 77 -9.52 5.84 -2.80
N GLY A 78 -9.72 6.84 -1.94
CA GLY A 78 -11.05 7.41 -1.71
C GLY A 78 -11.58 8.17 -2.93
N HIS A 79 -10.72 8.88 -3.66
CA HIS A 79 -11.12 9.52 -4.91
C HIS A 79 -11.59 8.47 -5.93
N SER A 80 -10.72 7.53 -6.31
CA SER A 80 -10.98 6.60 -7.40
C SER A 80 -11.99 5.50 -7.02
N TYR A 81 -11.99 5.05 -5.77
CA TYR A 81 -12.67 3.83 -5.34
C TYR A 81 -13.57 3.99 -4.12
N VAL A 82 -13.81 5.20 -3.60
CA VAL A 82 -15.01 5.48 -2.77
C VAL A 82 -16.01 6.28 -3.59
N VAL A 83 -15.54 7.26 -4.38
CA VAL A 83 -16.37 8.19 -5.12
C VAL A 83 -16.40 7.86 -6.62
N TYR A 84 -15.38 8.25 -7.38
CA TYR A 84 -15.48 8.41 -8.83
C TYR A 84 -15.78 7.10 -9.56
N GLY A 85 -14.95 6.07 -9.40
CA GLY A 85 -15.08 4.81 -10.15
C GLY A 85 -16.24 3.95 -9.70
N ILE A 86 -16.69 4.05 -8.45
CA ILE A 86 -17.83 3.28 -7.94
C ILE A 86 -19.14 3.93 -8.37
N LEU A 87 -19.30 5.23 -8.14
CA LEU A 87 -20.52 5.97 -8.48
C LEU A 87 -20.71 6.10 -9.99
N SER A 88 -19.64 6.18 -10.79
CA SER A 88 -19.75 6.19 -12.25
C SER A 88 -20.21 4.86 -12.83
N ASN A 89 -20.03 3.74 -12.11
CA ASN A 89 -20.62 2.45 -12.44
C ASN A 89 -22.05 2.28 -11.92
N GLY A 90 -22.60 3.26 -11.20
CA GLY A 90 -23.92 3.18 -10.58
C GLY A 90 -23.99 2.22 -9.40
N ALA A 91 -22.86 1.81 -8.84
CA ALA A 91 -22.80 0.88 -7.71
C ALA A 91 -23.05 1.58 -6.36
N THR A 92 -23.48 0.81 -5.36
CA THR A 92 -23.69 1.33 -4.00
C THR A 92 -22.36 1.38 -3.24
N ALA A 93 -21.92 2.58 -2.85
CA ALA A 93 -20.72 2.80 -2.04
C ALA A 93 -21.09 3.02 -0.56
N LEU A 94 -20.55 2.20 0.33
CA LEU A 94 -20.60 2.43 1.78
C LEU A 94 -19.47 3.37 2.19
N MET A 95 -19.81 4.52 2.75
CA MET A 95 -18.86 5.44 3.38
C MET A 95 -18.95 5.32 4.90
N TYR A 96 -17.81 5.15 5.56
CA TYR A 96 -17.72 4.96 7.01
C TYR A 96 -16.83 6.03 7.63
N GLU A 97 -17.37 6.76 8.61
CA GLU A 97 -16.67 7.84 9.32
C GLU A 97 -15.76 7.32 10.45
N GLY A 98 -16.14 6.20 11.07
CA GLY A 98 -15.52 5.76 12.32
C GLY A 98 -14.19 5.03 12.15
N ALA A 99 -13.62 4.64 13.29
CA ALA A 99 -12.42 3.80 13.35
C ALA A 99 -12.75 2.30 13.19
N PRO A 100 -11.79 1.46 12.75
CA PRO A 100 -11.99 0.01 12.60
C PRO A 100 -12.23 -0.74 13.92
N ASN A 101 -11.92 -0.11 15.06
CA ASN A 101 -11.90 -0.73 16.38
C ASN A 101 -12.77 0.00 17.41
N TYR A 102 -13.70 0.86 16.99
CA TYR A 102 -14.60 1.57 17.88
C TYR A 102 -16.07 1.26 17.55
N PRO A 103 -16.90 0.85 18.54
CA PRO A 103 -16.59 0.75 19.97
C PRO A 103 -15.69 -0.44 20.35
N ASP A 104 -15.51 -1.41 19.43
CA ASP A 104 -14.62 -2.54 19.60
C ASP A 104 -14.11 -3.08 18.23
N TRP A 105 -13.22 -4.07 18.26
CA TRP A 105 -12.61 -4.71 17.09
C TRP A 105 -13.58 -5.54 16.22
N GLY A 106 -14.83 -5.70 16.66
CA GLY A 106 -15.92 -6.31 15.91
C GLY A 106 -16.60 -5.37 14.92
N ARG A 107 -16.28 -4.08 14.95
CA ARG A 107 -17.03 -3.04 14.25
C ARG A 107 -17.16 -3.25 12.75
N PHE A 108 -16.07 -3.59 12.06
CA PHE A 108 -16.13 -3.81 10.60
C PHE A 108 -17.03 -4.99 10.25
N TRP A 109 -16.98 -6.05 11.04
CA TRP A 109 -17.73 -7.28 10.82
C TRP A 109 -19.23 -7.05 11.08
N GLU A 110 -19.56 -6.28 12.12
CA GLU A 110 -20.93 -5.81 12.39
C GLU A 110 -21.49 -5.02 11.19
N ILE A 111 -20.71 -4.09 10.64
CA ILE A 111 -21.11 -3.27 9.48
C ILE A 111 -21.37 -4.16 8.26
N ILE A 112 -20.49 -5.12 7.98
CA ILE A 112 -20.64 -6.05 6.86
C ILE A 112 -21.94 -6.85 7.01
N ASP A 113 -22.19 -7.45 8.18
CA ASP A 113 -23.38 -8.25 8.44
C ASP A 113 -24.68 -7.42 8.40
N LYS A 114 -24.63 -6.20 8.93
CA LYS A 114 -25.77 -5.28 8.99
C LYS A 114 -26.15 -4.75 7.60
N HIS A 115 -25.16 -4.33 6.83
CA HIS A 115 -25.37 -3.68 5.54
C HIS A 115 -25.25 -4.65 4.36
N LYS A 116 -24.99 -5.94 4.60
CA LYS A 116 -24.82 -6.96 3.56
C LYS A 116 -23.76 -6.57 2.52
N VAL A 117 -22.64 -6.04 3.01
CA VAL A 117 -21.49 -5.68 2.16
C VAL A 117 -21.07 -6.91 1.36
N THR A 118 -20.96 -6.76 0.05
CA THR A 118 -20.57 -7.84 -0.88
C THR A 118 -19.10 -7.76 -1.25
N ILE A 119 -18.51 -6.56 -1.18
CA ILE A 119 -17.11 -6.31 -1.51
C ILE A 119 -16.44 -5.48 -0.42
N LEU A 120 -15.37 -6.00 0.17
CA LEU A 120 -14.54 -5.27 1.14
C LEU A 120 -13.18 -4.93 0.53
N TYR A 121 -12.87 -3.63 0.43
CA TYR A 121 -11.58 -3.12 -0.05
C TYR A 121 -10.87 -2.33 1.05
N THR A 122 -9.78 -2.87 1.59
CA THR A 122 -9.09 -2.30 2.76
C THR A 122 -7.57 -2.36 2.64
N ALA A 123 -6.85 -1.72 3.56
CA ALA A 123 -5.39 -1.71 3.56
C ALA A 123 -4.80 -2.91 4.31
N PRO A 124 -3.60 -3.42 3.93
CA PRO A 124 -2.87 -4.44 4.69
C PRO A 124 -2.66 -4.07 6.16
N THR A 125 -2.48 -2.78 6.47
CA THR A 125 -2.34 -2.31 7.86
C THR A 125 -3.58 -2.60 8.71
N ALA A 126 -4.78 -2.42 8.16
CA ALA A 126 -6.01 -2.78 8.85
C ALA A 126 -6.13 -4.31 9.01
N ILE A 127 -5.81 -5.07 7.95
CA ILE A 127 -5.81 -6.54 7.99
C ILE A 127 -4.88 -7.06 9.11
N ARG A 128 -3.64 -6.57 9.17
CA ARG A 128 -2.67 -6.93 10.23
C ARG A 128 -3.17 -6.53 11.62
N ALA A 129 -3.82 -5.36 11.75
CA ALA A 129 -4.37 -4.94 13.03
C ALA A 129 -5.48 -5.89 13.53
N PHE A 130 -6.38 -6.33 12.64
CA PHE A 130 -7.39 -7.32 12.99
C PHE A 130 -6.81 -8.71 13.27
N MET A 131 -5.82 -9.13 12.49
CA MET A 131 -5.08 -10.39 12.74
C MET A 131 -4.47 -10.38 14.14
N ARG A 132 -3.84 -9.26 14.55
CA ARG A 132 -3.30 -9.09 15.91
C ARG A 132 -4.38 -9.05 16.99
N ALA A 133 -5.54 -8.46 16.71
CA ALA A 133 -6.65 -8.40 17.67
C ALA A 133 -7.27 -9.79 17.96
N GLY A 134 -7.08 -10.75 17.05
CA GLY A 134 -7.41 -12.15 17.23
C GLY A 134 -8.57 -12.64 16.35
N GLU A 135 -8.40 -13.85 15.82
CA GLU A 135 -9.34 -14.51 14.89
C GLU A 135 -10.71 -14.85 15.51
N THR A 136 -10.82 -14.92 16.84
CA THR A 136 -12.10 -15.21 17.51
C THR A 136 -13.12 -14.08 17.40
N ILE A 137 -12.69 -12.87 17.03
CA ILE A 137 -13.55 -11.69 16.88
C ILE A 137 -14.36 -11.77 15.57
N PRO A 138 -13.74 -11.83 14.37
CA PRO A 138 -14.49 -11.97 13.12
C PRO A 138 -15.37 -13.22 13.08
N ARG A 139 -14.94 -14.34 13.70
CA ARG A 139 -15.72 -15.59 13.77
C ARG A 139 -17.07 -15.49 14.52
N LYS A 140 -17.36 -14.38 15.21
CA LYS A 140 -18.67 -14.12 15.83
C LYS A 140 -19.71 -13.62 14.83
N TYR A 141 -19.28 -13.24 13.63
CA TYR A 141 -20.08 -12.64 12.57
C TYR A 141 -20.23 -13.62 11.41
N LYS A 142 -21.26 -13.43 10.57
CA LYS A 142 -21.58 -14.35 9.48
C LYS A 142 -20.71 -14.11 8.26
N LEU A 143 -20.55 -12.84 7.85
CA LEU A 143 -19.76 -12.41 6.70
C LEU A 143 -20.16 -13.04 5.35
N ASP A 144 -21.25 -13.81 5.31
CA ASP A 144 -21.69 -14.60 4.16
C ASP A 144 -22.10 -13.78 2.93
N SER A 145 -22.33 -12.47 3.09
CA SER A 145 -22.62 -11.59 1.95
C SER A 145 -21.38 -11.27 1.13
N LEU A 146 -20.17 -11.40 1.71
CA LEU A 146 -18.93 -11.14 1.00
C LEU A 146 -18.74 -12.15 -0.12
N ARG A 147 -18.46 -11.63 -1.32
CA ARG A 147 -18.08 -12.42 -2.50
C ARG A 147 -16.68 -12.08 -3.01
N LEU A 148 -16.11 -10.95 -2.59
CA LEU A 148 -14.81 -10.48 -3.04
C LEU A 148 -14.14 -9.63 -1.97
N LEU A 149 -12.84 -9.84 -1.81
CA LEU A 149 -11.99 -9.05 -0.94
C LEU A 149 -10.95 -8.32 -1.78
N GLY A 150 -10.51 -7.15 -1.35
CA GLY A 150 -9.41 -6.44 -1.98
C GLY A 150 -8.47 -5.82 -0.96
N THR A 151 -7.22 -5.66 -1.38
CA THR A 151 -6.14 -5.06 -0.59
C THR A 151 -5.38 -4.00 -1.40
N VAL A 152 -4.97 -2.90 -0.73
CA VAL A 152 -4.39 -1.72 -1.39
C VAL A 152 -3.42 -0.94 -0.54
N GLY A 153 -2.48 -0.28 -1.22
CA GLY A 153 -1.69 0.83 -0.69
C GLY A 153 -0.31 0.43 -0.19
N GLU A 154 -0.14 -0.82 0.21
CA GLU A 154 1.13 -1.40 0.66
C GLU A 154 1.22 -2.86 0.21
N PRO A 155 2.43 -3.44 0.13
CA PRO A 155 2.56 -4.88 -0.04
C PRO A 155 1.90 -5.64 1.14
N ILE A 156 1.12 -6.66 0.80
CA ILE A 156 0.56 -7.60 1.77
C ILE A 156 1.47 -8.82 1.87
N ASN A 157 1.90 -9.19 3.08
CA ASN A 157 2.70 -10.38 3.27
C ASN A 157 1.81 -11.66 3.14
N PRO A 158 2.37 -12.80 2.71
CA PRO A 158 1.61 -14.02 2.49
C PRO A 158 0.76 -14.48 3.70
N GLU A 159 1.28 -14.34 4.91
CA GLU A 159 0.56 -14.71 6.14
C GLU A 159 -0.73 -13.88 6.32
N ALA A 160 -0.63 -12.55 6.20
CA ALA A 160 -1.81 -11.68 6.31
C ALA A 160 -2.80 -11.92 5.15
N TRP A 161 -2.29 -12.22 3.95
CA TRP A 161 -3.14 -12.57 2.80
C TRP A 161 -3.93 -13.86 3.06
N ILE A 162 -3.27 -14.90 3.57
CA ILE A 162 -3.91 -16.18 3.91
C ILE A 162 -4.91 -16.01 5.06
N TRP A 163 -4.55 -15.26 6.10
CA TRP A 163 -5.47 -14.92 7.18
C TRP A 163 -6.73 -14.22 6.64
N TYR A 164 -6.55 -13.24 5.75
CA TYR A 164 -7.68 -12.50 5.16
C TYR A 164 -8.59 -13.40 4.32
N HIS A 165 -8.00 -14.31 3.54
CA HIS A 165 -8.73 -15.29 2.74
C HIS A 165 -9.56 -16.24 3.60
N LYS A 166 -8.96 -16.75 4.67
CA LYS A 166 -9.56 -17.76 5.53
C LYS A 166 -10.57 -17.18 6.52
N GLU A 167 -10.15 -16.20 7.31
CA GLU A 167 -10.92 -15.71 8.46
C GLU A 167 -12.00 -14.70 8.06
N ILE A 168 -11.80 -13.96 6.96
CA ILE A 168 -12.78 -12.97 6.48
C ILE A 168 -13.48 -13.48 5.22
N GLY A 169 -12.73 -14.05 4.28
CA GLY A 169 -13.27 -14.53 3.00
C GLY A 169 -13.90 -15.93 3.07
N HIS A 170 -13.79 -16.62 4.21
CA HIS A 170 -14.25 -18.00 4.42
C HIS A 170 -13.77 -18.98 3.34
N GLU A 171 -12.57 -18.72 2.80
CA GLU A 171 -11.96 -19.47 1.69
C GLU A 171 -12.82 -19.52 0.40
N LYS A 172 -13.77 -18.58 0.27
CA LYS A 172 -14.68 -18.46 -0.88
C LYS A 172 -14.44 -17.18 -1.67
N CYS A 173 -13.95 -16.12 -1.02
CA CYS A 173 -13.76 -14.82 -1.66
C CYS A 173 -12.38 -14.74 -2.35
N PRO A 174 -12.29 -14.49 -3.67
CA PRO A 174 -11.02 -14.08 -4.27
C PRO A 174 -10.51 -12.78 -3.63
N ILE A 175 -9.19 -12.65 -3.53
CA ILE A 175 -8.53 -11.43 -3.06
C ILE A 175 -7.88 -10.71 -4.24
N VAL A 176 -8.28 -9.47 -4.48
CA VAL A 176 -7.62 -8.58 -5.43
C VAL A 176 -6.56 -7.75 -4.73
N ASP A 177 -5.29 -8.15 -4.89
CA ASP A 177 -4.15 -7.32 -4.51
C ASP A 177 -3.89 -6.28 -5.60
N THR A 178 -4.02 -5.00 -5.26
CA THR A 178 -4.06 -3.91 -6.23
C THR A 178 -2.85 -3.01 -6.07
N TRP A 179 -1.91 -3.09 -7.01
CA TRP A 179 -0.80 -2.14 -7.08
C TRP A 179 -1.14 -0.98 -8.01
N TRP A 180 -0.98 0.23 -7.48
CA TRP A 180 -1.13 1.51 -8.16
C TRP A 180 -0.70 2.66 -7.23
N GLN A 181 -0.73 3.89 -7.73
CA GLN A 181 -0.24 5.08 -7.06
C GLN A 181 -1.15 6.29 -7.30
N THR A 182 -0.94 7.36 -6.52
CA THR A 182 -1.65 8.63 -6.72
C THR A 182 -1.48 9.15 -8.15
N GLU A 183 -0.27 9.02 -8.68
CA GLU A 183 0.12 9.45 -10.02
C GLU A 183 -0.49 8.59 -11.13
N THR A 184 -0.85 7.34 -10.85
CA THR A 184 -1.44 6.45 -11.84
C THR A 184 -2.95 6.63 -12.00
N GLY A 185 -3.60 7.25 -11.01
CA GLY A 185 -5.03 7.57 -11.00
C GLY A 185 -5.96 6.36 -10.81
N ALA A 186 -5.60 5.19 -11.31
CA ALA A 186 -6.37 3.95 -11.24
C ALA A 186 -5.45 2.73 -11.09
N ILE A 187 -6.04 1.57 -10.78
CA ILE A 187 -5.37 0.28 -10.59
C ILE A 187 -4.58 -0.10 -11.83
N MET A 188 -3.30 -0.46 -11.65
CA MET A 188 -2.36 -0.74 -12.75
C MET A 188 -2.03 -2.21 -12.88
N ILE A 189 -1.85 -2.91 -11.76
CA ILE A 189 -1.51 -4.34 -11.71
C ILE A 189 -2.40 -4.97 -10.64
N SER A 190 -3.19 -5.96 -11.03
CA SER A 190 -4.11 -6.66 -10.13
C SER A 190 -4.63 -7.96 -10.76
N PRO A 191 -5.02 -8.97 -9.97
CA PRO A 191 -5.78 -10.09 -10.51
C PRO A 191 -7.17 -9.60 -10.93
N LEU A 192 -7.70 -10.23 -11.99
CA LEU A 192 -9.10 -10.10 -12.37
C LEU A 192 -9.83 -11.35 -11.85
N PRO A 193 -10.83 -11.20 -10.97
CA PRO A 193 -11.62 -12.32 -10.47
C PRO A 193 -12.17 -13.17 -11.62
N GLY A 194 -12.08 -14.49 -11.49
CA GLY A 194 -12.51 -15.44 -12.53
C GLY A 194 -11.56 -15.59 -13.73
N VAL A 195 -10.47 -14.82 -13.80
CA VAL A 195 -9.48 -14.89 -14.90
C VAL A 195 -8.08 -15.22 -14.38
N THR A 196 -7.65 -14.57 -13.30
CA THR A 196 -6.28 -14.68 -12.80
C THR A 196 -6.24 -15.47 -11.50
N ALA A 197 -5.54 -16.61 -11.49
CA ALA A 197 -5.22 -17.33 -10.26
C ALA A 197 -4.27 -16.47 -9.39
N THR A 198 -4.50 -16.37 -8.09
CA THR A 198 -3.70 -15.52 -7.20
C THR A 198 -2.54 -16.28 -6.58
N LYS A 199 -1.44 -15.56 -6.33
CA LYS A 199 -0.34 -16.02 -5.46
C LYS A 199 -0.27 -15.07 -4.26
N PRO A 200 -0.31 -15.56 -3.00
CA PRO A 200 -0.27 -14.70 -1.82
C PRO A 200 0.91 -13.72 -1.86
N GLY A 201 0.62 -12.42 -1.80
CA GLY A 201 1.62 -11.34 -1.86
C GLY A 201 2.04 -10.86 -3.26
N SER A 202 1.45 -11.40 -4.33
CA SER A 202 1.63 -10.91 -5.70
C SER A 202 0.44 -10.09 -6.17
N ALA A 203 0.71 -8.94 -6.81
CA ALA A 203 -0.28 -8.16 -7.56
C ALA A 203 -0.65 -8.80 -8.91
N THR A 204 -0.05 -9.94 -9.24
CA THR A 204 -0.27 -10.75 -10.43
C THR A 204 0.09 -10.05 -11.75
N ARG A 205 -0.86 -9.58 -12.56
CA ARG A 205 -0.63 -9.17 -13.95
C ARG A 205 -1.08 -7.73 -14.16
N PRO A 206 -0.48 -7.01 -15.12
CA PRO A 206 -0.94 -5.68 -15.49
C PRO A 206 -2.41 -5.71 -15.94
N PHE A 207 -3.16 -4.70 -15.55
CA PHE A 207 -4.53 -4.50 -16.01
C PHE A 207 -4.54 -4.36 -17.55
N PRO A 208 -5.57 -4.84 -18.27
CA PRO A 208 -5.64 -4.71 -19.72
C PRO A 208 -5.39 -3.27 -20.20
N GLY A 209 -4.46 -3.11 -21.15
CA GLY A 209 -4.00 -1.81 -21.66
C GLY A 209 -2.80 -1.21 -20.92
N ILE A 210 -2.42 -1.75 -19.75
CA ILE A 210 -1.21 -1.36 -19.03
C ILE A 210 -0.04 -2.22 -19.48
N VAL A 211 1.03 -1.56 -19.96
CA VAL A 211 2.26 -2.23 -20.38
C VAL A 211 3.35 -1.97 -19.34
N ALA A 212 3.30 -2.73 -18.25
CA ALA A 212 4.29 -2.67 -17.18
C ALA A 212 5.49 -3.58 -17.47
N ASP A 213 6.67 -3.18 -17.00
CA ASP A 213 7.89 -3.96 -17.10
C ASP A 213 8.80 -3.75 -15.88
N ILE A 214 9.75 -4.66 -15.70
CA ILE A 214 10.82 -4.55 -14.70
C ILE A 214 12.13 -4.37 -15.47
N VAL A 215 12.83 -3.27 -15.19
CA VAL A 215 14.09 -2.94 -15.87
C VAL A 215 15.26 -2.83 -14.90
N ASP A 216 16.47 -3.06 -15.40
CA ASP A 216 17.72 -2.85 -14.69
C ASP A 216 18.07 -1.33 -14.61
N GLU A 217 19.25 -1.01 -14.08
CA GLU A 217 19.74 0.38 -14.02
C GLU A 217 19.97 1.03 -15.40
N ASN A 218 20.07 0.24 -16.46
CA ASN A 218 20.26 0.70 -17.84
C ASN A 218 18.92 0.82 -18.60
N GLY A 219 17.79 0.52 -17.95
CA GLY A 219 16.47 0.54 -18.58
C GLY A 219 16.18 -0.68 -19.46
N LYS A 220 16.97 -1.75 -19.36
CA LYS A 220 16.75 -3.01 -20.09
C LYS A 220 15.90 -3.96 -19.25
N SER A 221 14.99 -4.70 -19.88
CA SER A 221 14.13 -5.66 -19.19
C SER A 221 14.94 -6.71 -18.43
N CYS A 222 14.59 -6.91 -17.15
CA CYS A 222 15.13 -7.95 -16.29
C CYS A 222 14.61 -9.34 -16.70
N ALA A 223 15.41 -10.38 -16.41
CA ALA A 223 15.02 -11.78 -16.53
C ALA A 223 13.97 -12.16 -15.47
N PRO A 224 13.30 -13.32 -15.60
CA PRO A 224 12.45 -13.84 -14.53
C PRO A 224 13.19 -13.95 -13.20
N ASN A 225 12.50 -13.62 -12.11
CA ASN A 225 12.98 -13.57 -10.72
C ASN A 225 14.10 -12.55 -10.44
N GLU A 226 14.55 -11.81 -11.45
CA GLU A 226 15.51 -10.73 -11.28
C GLU A 226 14.81 -9.45 -10.81
N GLY A 227 15.34 -8.87 -9.73
CA GLY A 227 14.80 -7.64 -9.14
C GLY A 227 15.25 -6.40 -9.90
N GLY A 228 14.32 -5.49 -10.18
CA GLY A 228 14.61 -4.25 -10.89
C GLY A 228 13.64 -3.13 -10.54
N TYR A 229 13.58 -2.14 -11.42
CA TYR A 229 12.75 -0.95 -11.33
C TYR A 229 11.43 -1.17 -12.07
N LEU A 230 10.31 -0.93 -11.40
CA LEU A 230 9.00 -1.00 -12.03
C LEU A 230 8.77 0.25 -12.90
N VAL A 231 8.54 0.01 -14.18
CA VAL A 231 8.29 1.03 -15.19
C VAL A 231 7.02 0.73 -15.99
N ILE A 232 6.41 1.77 -16.56
CA ILE A 232 5.30 1.65 -17.51
C ILE A 232 5.78 2.18 -18.86
N ARG A 233 5.65 1.36 -19.92
CA ARG A 233 6.23 1.62 -21.24
C ARG A 233 5.43 2.61 -22.09
N HIS A 234 4.12 2.71 -21.86
CA HIS A 234 3.23 3.58 -22.62
C HIS A 234 2.33 4.38 -21.69
N PRO A 235 1.96 5.63 -22.04
CA PRO A 235 0.94 6.38 -21.31
C PRO A 235 -0.38 5.61 -21.24
N TRP A 236 -1.11 5.81 -20.15
CA TRP A 236 -2.45 5.25 -19.92
C TRP A 236 -3.46 6.38 -19.64
N PRO A 237 -4.77 6.14 -19.79
CA PRO A 237 -5.78 7.20 -19.73
C PRO A 237 -5.72 8.05 -18.44
N SER A 238 -5.66 7.41 -17.28
CA SER A 238 -5.70 8.03 -15.95
C SER A 238 -4.33 8.52 -15.44
N MET A 239 -3.30 8.56 -16.30
CA MET A 239 -1.98 9.04 -15.91
C MET A 239 -2.03 10.50 -15.42
N VAL A 240 -1.27 10.82 -14.37
CA VAL A 240 -1.03 12.19 -13.94
C VAL A 240 -0.63 13.08 -15.13
N ARG A 241 -1.19 14.29 -15.20
CA ARG A 241 -0.86 15.24 -16.27
C ARG A 241 0.32 16.13 -15.93
N THR A 242 0.42 16.55 -14.67
CA THR A 242 1.53 17.39 -14.20
C THR A 242 1.56 17.45 -12.67
N ILE A 243 2.55 18.16 -12.12
CA ILE A 243 2.55 18.64 -10.74
C ILE A 243 2.18 20.12 -10.76
N HIS A 244 1.16 20.51 -9.99
CA HIS A 244 0.65 21.87 -9.92
C HIS A 244 1.76 22.86 -9.60
N LYS A 245 1.89 23.89 -10.46
CA LYS A 245 2.93 24.93 -10.40
C LYS A 245 4.38 24.39 -10.45
N ASN A 246 4.59 23.13 -10.86
CA ASN A 246 5.93 22.55 -10.97
C ASN A 246 6.02 21.44 -12.06
N PRO A 247 5.83 21.78 -13.34
CA PRO A 247 5.88 20.81 -14.44
C PRO A 247 7.28 20.20 -14.67
N ASP A 248 8.35 20.88 -14.29
CA ASP A 248 9.71 20.36 -14.46
C ASP A 248 9.98 19.20 -13.49
N ARG A 249 9.52 19.32 -12.24
CA ARG A 249 9.57 18.21 -11.27
C ARG A 249 8.83 16.97 -11.76
N PHE A 250 7.74 17.13 -12.53
CA PHE A 250 7.03 16.00 -13.13
C PHE A 250 7.93 15.24 -14.12
N LYS A 251 8.64 15.96 -15.01
CA LYS A 251 9.57 15.35 -15.97
C LYS A 251 10.75 14.70 -15.26
N GLU A 252 11.38 15.42 -14.34
CA GLU A 252 12.54 14.95 -13.57
C GLU A 252 12.22 13.67 -12.80
N GLN A 253 11.09 13.65 -12.10
CA GLN A 253 10.79 12.56 -11.18
C GLN A 253 10.33 11.28 -11.90
N TYR A 254 9.53 11.41 -12.96
CA TYR A 254 8.88 10.25 -13.57
C TYR A 254 9.49 9.83 -14.90
N TRP A 255 10.26 10.69 -15.57
CA TRP A 255 10.73 10.43 -16.94
C TRP A 255 12.24 10.57 -17.14
N ALA A 256 12.96 11.26 -16.24
CA ALA A 256 14.39 11.52 -16.45
C ALA A 256 15.27 10.29 -16.22
N ARG A 257 14.88 9.41 -15.28
CA ARG A 257 15.70 8.22 -14.94
C ARG A 257 15.82 7.23 -16.09
N PHE A 258 14.70 6.98 -16.77
CA PHE A 258 14.61 6.02 -17.86
C PHE A 258 13.92 6.70 -19.04
N PRO A 259 14.67 7.29 -19.99
CA PRO A 259 14.09 8.02 -21.11
C PRO A 259 13.04 7.19 -21.87
N GLY A 260 11.83 7.74 -22.02
CA GLY A 260 10.71 7.07 -22.70
C GLY A 260 9.92 6.07 -21.84
N LEU A 261 10.32 5.84 -20.59
CA LEU A 261 9.63 4.96 -19.65
C LEU A 261 9.16 5.75 -18.44
N TYR A 262 7.90 5.59 -18.04
CA TYR A 262 7.42 6.15 -16.79
C TYR A 262 7.99 5.33 -15.63
N PHE A 263 8.75 5.97 -14.75
CA PHE A 263 9.31 5.36 -13.57
C PHE A 263 8.37 5.51 -12.36
N ALA A 264 7.87 4.38 -11.86
CA ALA A 264 6.94 4.38 -10.72
C ALA A 264 7.63 4.66 -9.37
N GLY A 265 8.95 4.46 -9.27
CA GLY A 265 9.65 4.59 -7.99
C GLY A 265 9.54 3.36 -7.07
N ASP A 266 8.99 2.26 -7.57
CA ASP A 266 8.91 0.98 -6.88
C ASP A 266 9.91 -0.03 -7.45
N GLY A 267 10.46 -0.86 -6.56
CA GLY A 267 11.24 -2.04 -6.91
C GLY A 267 10.31 -3.24 -6.98
N ALA A 268 10.52 -4.10 -7.98
CA ALA A 268 9.71 -5.29 -8.17
C ALA A 268 10.49 -6.35 -8.97
N HIS A 269 9.92 -7.55 -9.06
CA HIS A 269 10.36 -8.57 -10.02
C HIS A 269 9.16 -9.21 -10.69
N LYS A 270 9.40 -9.87 -11.84
CA LYS A 270 8.44 -10.76 -12.49
C LYS A 270 8.89 -12.18 -12.27
N ASP A 271 8.01 -13.07 -11.84
CA ASP A 271 8.35 -14.50 -11.81
C ASP A 271 8.26 -15.14 -13.21
N GLU A 272 8.56 -16.44 -13.28
CA GLU A 272 8.51 -17.24 -14.51
C GLU A 272 7.13 -17.28 -15.16
N ASN A 273 6.07 -17.08 -14.39
CA ASN A 273 4.69 -17.02 -14.88
C ASN A 273 4.31 -15.59 -15.32
N GLY A 274 5.21 -14.63 -15.18
CA GLY A 274 4.98 -13.21 -15.45
C GLY A 274 4.16 -12.51 -14.37
N TYR A 275 4.15 -13.02 -13.14
CA TYR A 275 3.48 -12.37 -12.01
C TYR A 275 4.40 -11.32 -11.42
N PHE A 276 3.85 -10.14 -11.14
CA PHE A 276 4.55 -9.01 -10.55
C PHE A 276 4.51 -9.10 -9.03
N TRP A 277 5.69 -8.94 -8.42
CA TRP A 277 5.90 -8.95 -6.98
C TRP A 277 6.53 -7.64 -6.57
N ILE A 278 5.78 -6.83 -5.85
CA ILE A 278 6.19 -5.47 -5.48
C ILE A 278 7.01 -5.52 -4.19
N LYS A 279 8.28 -5.13 -4.26
CA LYS A 279 9.21 -5.14 -3.13
C LYS A 279 9.13 -3.86 -2.27
N GLY A 280 8.43 -2.84 -2.76
CA GLY A 280 8.27 -1.53 -2.12
C GLY A 280 9.06 -0.42 -2.83
N ARG A 281 9.15 0.76 -2.20
CA ARG A 281 9.81 1.92 -2.79
C ARG A 281 11.30 1.64 -3.01
N VAL A 282 11.85 2.05 -4.15
CA VAL A 282 13.30 1.89 -4.41
C VAL A 282 14.16 2.69 -3.43
N ASP A 283 13.63 3.80 -2.91
CA ASP A 283 14.28 4.61 -1.88
C ASP A 283 14.37 3.83 -0.56
N ASP A 284 13.53 2.80 -0.38
CA ASP A 284 13.46 1.90 0.77
C ASP A 284 14.04 0.50 0.46
N VAL A 285 14.73 0.32 -0.68
CA VAL A 285 15.52 -0.89 -0.99
C VAL A 285 16.91 -0.73 -0.39
N ILE A 286 17.41 -1.78 0.28
CA ILE A 286 18.74 -1.81 0.88
C ILE A 286 19.69 -2.49 -0.10
N ASN A 287 20.84 -1.88 -0.35
CA ASN A 287 21.90 -2.46 -1.17
C ASN A 287 23.01 -3.01 -0.27
N VAL A 288 23.04 -4.33 -0.10
CA VAL A 288 24.05 -5.05 0.69
C VAL A 288 24.99 -5.77 -0.25
N SER A 289 26.24 -5.31 -0.36
CA SER A 289 27.27 -5.91 -1.22
C SER A 289 26.81 -6.09 -2.68
N GLY A 290 26.11 -5.10 -3.23
CA GLY A 290 25.59 -5.13 -4.60
C GLY A 290 24.21 -5.79 -4.75
N HIS A 291 23.70 -6.46 -3.71
CA HIS A 291 22.39 -7.11 -3.74
C HIS A 291 21.29 -6.18 -3.25
N ARG A 292 20.24 -6.04 -4.06
CA ARG A 292 19.10 -5.17 -3.78
C ARG A 292 18.01 -5.93 -3.05
N LEU A 293 17.93 -5.68 -1.76
CA LEU A 293 17.00 -6.31 -0.84
C LEU A 293 15.83 -5.37 -0.55
N GLY A 294 14.62 -5.88 -0.73
CA GLY A 294 13.42 -5.18 -0.30
C GLY A 294 13.38 -5.11 1.23
N THR A 295 13.00 -3.98 1.79
CA THR A 295 12.74 -3.93 3.25
C THR A 295 11.58 -4.83 3.64
N MET A 296 10.54 -4.91 2.80
CA MET A 296 9.35 -5.73 3.05
C MET A 296 9.62 -7.24 3.09
N GLU A 297 10.55 -7.78 2.29
CA GLU A 297 10.88 -9.22 2.33
C GLU A 297 11.51 -9.58 3.67
N ILE A 298 12.46 -8.76 4.16
CA ILE A 298 13.11 -8.95 5.46
C ILE A 298 12.11 -8.74 6.61
N GLU A 299 11.27 -7.70 6.53
CA GLU A 299 10.19 -7.45 7.51
C GLU A 299 9.21 -8.64 7.56
N SER A 300 8.84 -9.21 6.42
CA SER A 300 7.93 -10.36 6.35
C SER A 300 8.55 -11.61 6.97
N ALA A 301 9.83 -11.87 6.70
CA ALA A 301 10.55 -12.97 7.35
C ALA A 301 10.63 -12.78 8.86
N LEU A 302 10.87 -11.56 9.36
CA LEU A 302 10.85 -11.29 10.80
C LEU A 302 9.47 -11.51 11.41
N VAL A 303 8.41 -11.00 10.76
CA VAL A 303 7.03 -11.10 11.27
C VAL A 303 6.51 -12.54 11.28
N SER A 304 7.00 -13.42 10.40
CA SER A 304 6.62 -14.84 10.43
C SER A 304 7.17 -15.59 11.65
N HIS A 305 8.09 -14.99 12.41
CA HIS A 305 8.58 -15.56 13.65
C HIS A 305 7.53 -15.42 14.78
N PRO A 306 7.25 -16.48 15.57
CA PRO A 306 6.21 -16.45 16.61
C PRO A 306 6.34 -15.32 17.63
N ALA A 307 7.57 -14.87 17.91
CA ALA A 307 7.87 -13.82 18.87
C ALA A 307 7.66 -12.38 18.34
N VAL A 308 7.50 -12.17 17.04
CA VAL A 308 7.48 -10.82 16.43
C VAL A 308 6.06 -10.39 16.09
N ALA A 309 5.65 -9.21 16.58
CA ALA A 309 4.36 -8.60 16.26
C ALA A 309 4.44 -7.73 15.01
N GLU A 310 5.46 -6.88 14.95
CA GLU A 310 5.73 -5.99 13.81
C GLU A 310 7.24 -5.80 13.65
N ALA A 311 7.68 -5.55 12.43
CA ALA A 311 9.07 -5.21 12.14
C ALA A 311 9.15 -4.07 11.12
N ALA A 312 10.19 -3.25 11.24
CA ALA A 312 10.58 -2.27 10.24
C ALA A 312 12.07 -2.38 9.97
N VAL A 313 12.47 -2.44 8.72
CA VAL A 313 13.87 -2.65 8.34
C VAL A 313 14.37 -1.43 7.58
N VAL A 314 15.62 -1.04 7.85
CA VAL A 314 16.29 0.06 7.16
C VAL A 314 17.75 -0.29 6.89
N GLY A 315 18.30 0.30 5.83
CA GLY A 315 19.72 0.26 5.55
C GLY A 315 20.43 1.39 6.29
N ARG A 316 21.50 1.06 7.03
CA ARG A 316 22.47 2.03 7.55
C ARG A 316 23.77 1.96 6.74
N PRO A 317 24.52 3.06 6.58
CA PRO A 317 25.83 3.02 5.92
C PRO A 317 26.76 1.98 6.56
N ASP A 318 27.50 1.25 5.72
CA ASP A 318 28.53 0.29 6.13
C ASP A 318 29.74 0.39 5.19
N GLU A 319 30.95 0.43 5.76
CA GLU A 319 32.18 0.68 5.00
C GLU A 319 32.56 -0.48 4.06
N LEU A 320 32.14 -1.71 4.38
CA LEU A 320 32.50 -2.91 3.61
C LEU A 320 31.38 -3.33 2.65
N LYS A 321 30.13 -3.25 3.09
CA LYS A 321 28.96 -3.73 2.34
C LYS A 321 28.21 -2.63 1.60
N GLY A 322 28.60 -1.37 1.78
CA GLY A 322 27.86 -0.20 1.33
C GLY A 322 26.69 0.11 2.27
N GLN A 323 25.81 -0.86 2.51
CA GLN A 323 24.79 -0.79 3.55
C GLN A 323 24.73 -2.07 4.39
N ALA A 324 24.43 -1.89 5.67
CA ALA A 324 24.10 -2.93 6.63
C ALA A 324 22.62 -2.86 6.99
N ILE A 325 22.02 -4.02 7.27
CA ILE A 325 20.60 -4.15 7.61
C ILE A 325 20.42 -3.92 9.11
N THR A 326 19.56 -2.97 9.48
CA THR A 326 19.08 -2.74 10.85
C THR A 326 17.59 -2.97 10.92
N ALA A 327 17.14 -3.85 11.81
CA ALA A 327 15.73 -4.14 12.03
C ALA A 327 15.26 -3.55 13.36
N PHE A 328 14.10 -2.89 13.34
CA PHE A 328 13.37 -2.45 14.53
C PHE A 328 12.21 -3.43 14.73
N VAL A 329 12.19 -4.12 15.87
CA VAL A 329 11.26 -5.22 16.13
C VAL A 329 10.38 -4.88 17.32
N ILE A 330 9.06 -4.96 17.13
CA ILE A 330 8.08 -4.99 18.20
C ILE A 330 7.78 -6.46 18.52
N PRO A 331 8.15 -6.95 19.71
CA PRO A 331 7.80 -8.32 20.12
C PRO A 331 6.31 -8.43 20.46
N LYS A 332 5.74 -9.64 20.35
CA LYS A 332 4.41 -9.94 20.88
C LYS A 332 4.44 -9.90 22.41
N GLU A 333 3.29 -9.61 23.04
CA GLU A 333 3.17 -9.64 24.51
C GLU A 333 3.52 -11.00 25.11
N SER A 334 3.31 -12.07 24.34
CA SER A 334 3.63 -13.45 24.72
C SER A 334 5.10 -13.84 24.51
N ALA A 335 5.94 -12.96 23.97
CA ALA A 335 7.35 -13.27 23.70
C ALA A 335 8.16 -13.26 25.00
N ASP A 336 9.09 -14.21 25.14
CA ASP A 336 10.06 -14.20 26.23
C ASP A 336 11.16 -13.17 25.93
N LEU A 337 11.21 -12.11 26.74
CA LEU A 337 12.17 -11.01 26.63
C LEU A 337 13.28 -11.09 27.68
N SER A 338 13.40 -12.20 28.40
CA SER A 338 14.42 -12.38 29.46
C SER A 338 15.85 -12.46 28.92
N ASP A 339 16.03 -12.98 27.70
CA ASP A 339 17.32 -13.03 26.99
C ASP A 339 17.20 -12.49 25.56
N LEU A 340 17.29 -11.16 25.44
CA LEU A 340 17.27 -10.47 24.15
C LEU A 340 18.44 -10.84 23.23
N ALA A 341 19.58 -11.28 23.79
CA ALA A 341 20.74 -11.65 22.98
C ALA A 341 20.49 -13.00 22.28
N SER A 342 19.89 -13.95 22.98
CA SER A 342 19.43 -15.21 22.39
C SER A 342 18.35 -14.96 21.32
N LEU A 343 17.31 -14.17 21.66
CA LEU A 343 16.24 -13.84 20.72
C LEU A 343 16.77 -13.11 19.47
N THR A 344 17.74 -12.21 19.62
CA THR A 344 18.38 -11.54 18.46
C THR A 344 19.03 -12.55 17.52
N LYS A 345 19.79 -13.53 18.07
CA LYS A 345 20.43 -14.57 17.26
C LYS A 345 19.41 -15.46 16.56
N GLU A 346 18.36 -15.84 17.27
CA GLU A 346 17.24 -16.61 16.74
C GLU A 346 16.58 -15.89 15.56
N LEU A 347 16.21 -14.61 15.72
CA LEU A 347 15.59 -13.80 14.67
C LEU A 347 16.52 -13.59 13.46
N CYS A 348 17.80 -13.32 13.68
CA CYS A 348 18.77 -13.26 12.59
C CYS A 348 18.84 -14.58 11.81
N GLN A 349 18.86 -15.71 12.51
CA GLN A 349 18.94 -17.04 11.89
C GLN A 349 17.65 -17.37 11.12
N HIS A 350 16.50 -16.96 11.65
CA HIS A 350 15.21 -17.11 11.00
C HIS A 350 15.14 -16.35 9.67
N VAL A 351 15.63 -15.09 9.63
CA VAL A 351 15.72 -14.36 8.35
C VAL A 351 16.66 -15.05 7.36
N VAL A 352 17.78 -15.61 7.85
CA VAL A 352 18.72 -16.36 7.02
C VAL A 352 18.08 -17.62 6.43
N SER A 353 17.23 -18.33 7.17
CA SER A 353 16.52 -19.50 6.65
C SER A 353 15.42 -19.14 5.64
N GLU A 354 14.71 -18.03 5.87
CA GLU A 354 13.59 -17.63 5.01
C GLU A 354 14.03 -16.99 3.68
N ILE A 355 15.13 -16.22 3.70
CA ILE A 355 15.57 -15.42 2.53
C ILE A 355 16.97 -15.81 2.08
N GLY A 356 17.89 -15.99 3.03
CA GLY A 356 19.29 -16.29 2.76
C GLY A 356 20.26 -15.42 3.55
N ALA A 357 21.54 -15.83 3.55
CA ALA A 357 22.58 -15.21 4.37
C ALA A 357 22.80 -13.70 4.11
N LEU A 358 22.54 -13.24 2.89
CA LEU A 358 22.69 -11.83 2.48
C LEU A 358 21.64 -10.91 3.12
N ALA A 359 20.48 -11.45 3.50
CA ALA A 359 19.39 -10.69 4.12
C ALA A 359 19.49 -10.61 5.66
N ARG A 360 20.53 -11.22 6.26
CA ARG A 360 20.72 -11.26 7.70
C ARG A 360 20.79 -9.84 8.28
N PRO A 361 19.91 -9.47 9.23
CA PRO A 361 20.07 -8.23 9.98
C PRO A 361 21.40 -8.25 10.75
N GLU A 362 22.17 -7.17 10.66
CA GLU A 362 23.37 -7.01 11.48
C GLU A 362 23.04 -6.52 12.88
N GLU A 363 21.95 -5.77 13.00
CA GLU A 363 21.48 -5.21 14.24
C GLU A 363 19.96 -5.37 14.32
N ILE A 364 19.48 -5.82 15.47
CA ILE A 364 18.05 -5.84 15.82
C ILE A 364 17.87 -4.95 17.05
N LYS A 365 17.02 -3.93 16.92
CA LYS A 365 16.62 -3.01 17.98
C LYS A 365 15.20 -3.34 18.40
N PHE A 366 15.03 -3.82 19.64
CA PHE A 366 13.70 -4.05 20.18
C PHE A 366 13.07 -2.72 20.60
N THR A 367 11.84 -2.48 20.17
CA THR A 367 11.07 -1.26 20.47
C THR A 367 9.64 -1.61 20.85
N ARG A 368 8.98 -0.71 21.58
CA ARG A 368 7.56 -0.81 21.90
C ARG A 368 6.65 -0.26 20.81
N THR A 369 7.21 0.51 19.88
CA THR A 369 6.44 1.19 18.83
C THR A 369 7.30 1.52 17.61
N LEU A 370 6.64 1.79 16.49
CA LEU A 370 7.24 2.24 15.24
C LEU A 370 6.63 3.60 14.87
N PRO A 371 7.41 4.53 14.30
CA PRO A 371 6.90 5.84 13.94
C PRO A 371 5.99 5.69 12.73
N LYS A 372 4.67 5.86 12.93
CA LYS A 372 3.65 5.70 11.88
C LYS A 372 2.92 7.00 11.63
N THR A 373 2.55 7.23 10.36
CA THR A 373 1.60 8.29 10.00
C THR A 373 0.21 7.95 10.53
N ARG A 374 -0.72 8.92 10.53
CA ARG A 374 -2.15 8.66 10.83
C ARG A 374 -2.81 7.63 9.91
N SER A 375 -2.24 7.38 8.73
CA SER A 375 -2.66 6.31 7.81
C SER A 375 -2.00 4.96 8.08
N GLY A 376 -1.20 4.85 9.15
CA GLY A 376 -0.53 3.63 9.57
C GLY A 376 0.78 3.32 8.84
N LYS A 377 1.23 4.20 7.94
CA LYS A 377 2.48 4.00 7.17
C LYS A 377 3.70 4.25 8.04
N ILE A 378 4.64 3.31 8.06
CA ILE A 378 5.91 3.44 8.79
C ILE A 378 6.79 4.54 8.16
N MET A 379 7.24 5.50 8.98
CA MET A 379 8.14 6.58 8.60
C MET A 379 9.61 6.13 8.62
N ARG A 380 9.99 5.28 7.65
CA ARG A 380 11.34 4.68 7.55
C ARG A 380 12.49 5.68 7.51
N ARG A 381 12.26 6.91 7.05
CA ARG A 381 13.26 7.98 7.08
C ARG A 381 13.78 8.26 8.49
N LEU A 382 12.89 8.28 9.49
CA LEU A 382 13.27 8.51 10.89
C LEU A 382 14.07 7.31 11.42
N LEU A 383 13.64 6.09 11.08
CA LEU A 383 14.36 4.87 11.45
C LEU A 383 15.76 4.80 10.81
N LYS A 384 15.94 5.31 9.58
CA LYS A 384 17.27 5.42 8.94
C LYS A 384 18.20 6.36 9.72
N ASP A 385 17.71 7.50 10.18
CA ASP A 385 18.50 8.42 11.02
C ASP A 385 18.92 7.72 12.33
N LEU A 386 17.98 7.04 13.00
CA LEU A 386 18.25 6.31 14.25
C LEU A 386 19.20 5.11 14.06
N ALA A 387 19.09 4.38 12.95
CA ALA A 387 20.01 3.30 12.61
C ALA A 387 21.41 3.82 12.28
N ALA A 388 21.53 5.04 11.75
CA ALA A 388 22.81 5.70 11.50
C ALA A 388 23.38 6.42 12.74
N GLY A 389 22.76 6.27 13.92
CA GLY A 389 23.21 6.92 15.16
C GLY A 389 22.99 8.44 15.18
N LYS A 390 22.09 8.96 14.32
CA LYS A 390 21.76 10.38 14.24
C LYS A 390 20.46 10.67 15.00
N GLN A 391 20.32 11.91 15.47
CA GLN A 391 19.01 12.38 15.91
C GLN A 391 18.04 12.38 14.73
N ALA A 392 16.83 11.86 14.96
CA ALA A 392 15.77 11.85 13.98
C ALA A 392 15.45 13.29 13.54
N SER A 393 15.60 13.58 12.26
CA SER A 393 15.50 14.95 11.72
C SER A 393 14.24 15.13 10.85
N GLY A 394 13.74 16.35 10.64
CA GLY A 394 12.68 16.69 9.68
C GLY A 394 11.23 16.75 10.24
N ASP A 395 10.25 16.90 9.35
CA ASP A 395 8.84 17.14 9.71
C ASP A 395 8.17 15.88 10.30
N THR A 396 7.64 16.01 11.52
CA THR A 396 6.96 14.97 12.31
C THR A 396 5.46 15.24 12.49
N THR A 397 4.92 16.29 11.89
CA THR A 397 3.51 16.73 12.08
C THR A 397 2.46 15.70 11.63
N THR A 398 2.85 14.73 10.80
CA THR A 398 1.97 13.68 10.29
C THR A 398 2.01 12.39 11.11
N LEU A 399 2.87 12.31 12.13
CA LEU A 399 2.91 11.16 13.04
C LEU A 399 1.62 11.06 13.85
N GLU A 400 1.18 9.83 14.09
CA GLU A 400 0.07 9.55 15.00
C GLU A 400 0.41 10.02 16.43
N ASN A 401 1.65 9.84 16.86
CA ASN A 401 2.16 10.32 18.14
C ASN A 401 3.65 10.72 18.02
N PRO A 402 3.97 12.02 17.96
CA PRO A 402 5.34 12.51 17.81
C PRO A 402 6.29 12.16 18.97
N ASP A 403 5.76 12.03 20.19
CA ASP A 403 6.55 11.76 21.40
C ASP A 403 7.16 10.34 21.37
N LEU A 404 6.59 9.44 20.56
CA LEU A 404 7.06 8.08 20.42
C LEU A 404 8.44 7.97 19.73
N VAL A 405 8.90 9.00 19.02
CA VAL A 405 10.23 8.98 18.40
C VAL A 405 11.34 8.98 19.45
N GLN A 406 11.13 9.62 20.61
CA GLN A 406 12.08 9.61 21.72
C GLN A 406 12.19 8.24 22.41
N LEU A 407 11.15 7.42 22.35
CA LEU A 407 11.16 6.06 22.93
C LEU A 407 11.93 5.04 22.08
N ILE A 408 12.31 5.40 20.85
CA ILE A 408 13.09 4.57 19.92
C ILE A 408 14.57 5.02 19.90
N GLN A 409 14.85 6.25 20.33
CA GLN A 409 16.21 6.75 20.60
C GLN A 409 16.78 6.08 21.84
#